data_AF-A0A816T3H0-F1
#
_entry.id   AF-A0A816T3H0-F1
#
_cell.length_a   1.000
_cell.length_b   1.000
_cell.length_c   1.000
_cell.angle_alpha   90.00
_cell.angle_beta   90.00
_cell.angle_gamma   90.00
#
_symmetry.space_group_name_H-M   'P 1'
#
loop_
_entity.id
_entity.type
_entity.pdbx_description
1 polymer ?
#
loop_
_entity_poly.entity_id
_entity_poly.type
_entity_poly.pdbx_seq_one_letter_code
_entity_poly.pdbx_strand_id
1 'polypeptide(L)'
;NGKIKQWKFMAQIIQNSITRFISDYLDIICALINKYQCPAVKDIENGREIAMKMREMLTTENRLQERLAKHTGTTSLYWSKHNTANFQFPPLTEENIRDRTFGSYQIRMAKFYIIEHIRQSQTNEEEMEFLVELCNKHDDLVRARFQSRHSNNKKHIATVQFDNHKQQPIDEWYCTCSAGAREVGMYSHITALLWHLGVNKAVISTDNHPLSASRLIKAINDSTHFSENDSNSDDDASALNDSDTNNSEDDLS
;
A
#
# COMPACT_ATOMS: atom_id res chain seq x y z
N ASN A 1 -7.02 -12.76 6.01
CA ASN A 1 -8.46 -12.64 6.34
C ASN A 1 -9.36 -13.74 5.77
N GLY A 2 -9.24 -14.16 4.51
CA GLY A 2 -10.09 -15.25 3.96
C GLY A 2 -10.02 -16.57 4.76
N LYS A 3 -8.80 -17.01 5.12
CA LYS A 3 -8.56 -18.28 5.84
C LYS A 3 -9.12 -18.35 7.27
N ILE A 4 -9.14 -17.22 7.99
CA ILE A 4 -9.70 -17.17 9.35
C ILE A 4 -11.23 -17.31 9.29
N LYS A 5 -11.87 -16.70 8.28
CA LYS A 5 -13.32 -16.79 8.04
C LYS A 5 -13.78 -18.17 7.54
N GLN A 6 -12.88 -19.08 7.20
CA GLN A 6 -13.23 -20.48 6.89
C GLN A 6 -13.56 -21.29 8.15
N TRP A 7 -13.11 -20.84 9.33
CA TRP A 7 -13.41 -21.50 10.60
C TRP A 7 -14.83 -21.13 11.02
N LYS A 8 -15.72 -22.14 11.11
CA LYS A 8 -17.14 -21.98 11.45
C LYS A 8 -17.36 -21.08 12.67
N PHE A 9 -16.52 -21.24 13.69
CA PHE A 9 -16.55 -20.43 14.91
C PHE A 9 -16.37 -18.92 14.66
N MET A 10 -15.45 -18.53 13.76
CA MET A 10 -15.15 -17.13 13.44
C MET A 10 -16.05 -16.56 12.33
N ALA A 11 -16.82 -17.42 11.66
CA ALA A 11 -17.74 -17.03 10.59
C ALA A 11 -19.16 -16.72 11.10
N GLN A 12 -19.46 -17.07 12.36
CA GLN A 12 -20.79 -16.97 12.97
C GLN A 12 -20.85 -15.90 14.07
N ILE A 13 -22.08 -15.58 14.49
CA ILE A 13 -22.33 -14.67 15.62
C ILE A 13 -21.85 -15.34 16.91
N ILE A 14 -20.91 -14.71 17.60
CA ILE A 14 -20.28 -15.24 18.81
C ILE A 14 -21.07 -14.79 20.04
N GLN A 15 -21.27 -15.70 21.00
CA GLN A 15 -21.93 -15.38 22.27
C GLN A 15 -21.05 -14.45 23.12
N ASN A 16 -21.67 -13.42 23.73
CA ASN A 16 -20.97 -12.40 24.53
C ASN A 16 -20.17 -12.96 25.72
N SER A 17 -20.55 -14.12 26.26
CA SER A 17 -19.84 -14.81 27.34
C SER A 17 -18.44 -15.30 26.93
N ILE A 18 -18.24 -15.51 25.63
CA ILE A 18 -17.02 -16.06 25.01
C ILE A 18 -16.10 -14.94 24.52
N THR A 19 -16.59 -13.70 24.38
CA THR A 19 -15.83 -12.54 23.89
C THR A 19 -14.52 -12.30 24.64
N ARG A 20 -14.48 -12.60 25.94
CA ARG A 20 -13.24 -12.49 26.76
C ARG A 20 -12.11 -13.42 26.31
N PHE A 21 -12.42 -14.51 25.62
CA PHE A 21 -11.45 -15.51 25.13
C PHE A 21 -11.21 -15.41 23.62
N ILE A 22 -11.79 -14.40 22.95
CA ILE A 22 -11.72 -14.31 21.49
C ILE A 22 -10.28 -14.14 20.98
N SER A 23 -9.45 -13.45 21.75
CA SER A 23 -8.01 -13.30 21.45
C SER A 23 -7.32 -14.67 21.46
N ASP A 24 -7.54 -15.45 22.52
CA ASP A 24 -6.94 -16.78 22.66
C ASP A 24 -7.37 -17.72 21.53
N TYR A 25 -8.66 -17.72 21.17
CA TYR A 25 -9.15 -18.52 20.03
C TYR A 25 -8.56 -18.05 18.69
N LEU A 26 -8.40 -16.74 18.50
CA LEU A 26 -7.77 -16.19 17.32
C LEU A 26 -6.30 -16.62 17.23
N ASP A 27 -5.57 -16.60 18.34
CA ASP A 27 -4.17 -17.02 18.42
C ASP A 27 -4.03 -18.52 18.12
N ILE A 28 -4.89 -19.36 18.70
CA ILE A 28 -4.93 -20.80 18.43
C ILE A 28 -5.21 -21.07 16.95
N ILE A 29 -6.22 -20.43 16.38
CA ILE A 29 -6.57 -20.60 14.96
C ILE A 29 -5.43 -20.13 14.07
N CYS A 30 -4.79 -19.00 14.38
CA CYS A 30 -3.62 -18.52 13.64
C CYS A 30 -2.45 -19.50 13.73
N ALA A 31 -2.18 -20.08 14.90
CA ALA A 31 -1.14 -21.09 15.08
C ALA A 31 -1.42 -22.36 14.26
N LEU A 32 -2.67 -22.82 14.23
CA LEU A 32 -3.09 -23.97 13.44
C LEU A 32 -2.98 -23.70 11.93
N ILE A 33 -3.42 -22.52 11.47
CA ILE A 33 -3.26 -22.11 10.08
C ILE A 33 -1.77 -22.07 9.70
N ASN A 34 -0.92 -21.47 10.54
CA ASN A 34 0.51 -21.35 10.28
C ASN A 34 1.23 -22.71 10.28
N LYS A 35 0.78 -23.67 11.09
CA LYS A 35 1.40 -25.00 11.21
C LYS A 35 0.97 -25.96 10.10
N TYR A 36 -0.31 -25.94 9.70
CA TYR A 36 -0.90 -27.00 8.88
C TYR A 36 -1.39 -26.53 7.50
N GLN A 37 -1.60 -25.23 7.28
CA GLN A 37 -1.98 -24.75 5.95
C GLN A 37 -0.77 -24.26 5.18
N CYS A 38 -0.76 -24.54 3.87
CA CYS A 38 0.21 -23.93 2.96
C CYS A 38 0.11 -22.40 3.08
N PRO A 39 1.24 -21.65 3.15
CA PRO A 39 1.22 -20.20 3.19
C PRO A 39 0.26 -19.64 2.14
N ALA A 40 -0.54 -18.64 2.53
CA ALA A 40 -1.53 -18.05 1.62
C ALA A 40 -0.90 -17.42 0.37
N VAL A 41 0.41 -17.18 0.42
CA VAL A 41 1.23 -16.60 -0.64
C VAL A 41 2.51 -17.46 -0.67
N LYS A 42 2.78 -18.12 -1.81
CA LYS A 42 4.13 -18.64 -2.10
C LYS A 42 5.03 -17.41 -2.31
N ASP A 43 6.28 -17.45 -1.88
CA ASP A 43 7.19 -16.31 -2.01
C ASP A 43 7.35 -15.91 -3.50
N ILE A 44 6.59 -14.91 -3.96
CA ILE A 44 6.45 -14.59 -5.39
C ILE A 44 7.67 -13.80 -5.88
N GLU A 45 8.34 -13.07 -4.99
CA GLU A 45 9.43 -12.15 -5.33
C GLU A 45 10.40 -11.97 -4.13
N ASN A 46 11.43 -12.82 -4.02
CA ASN A 46 12.57 -12.64 -3.12
C ASN A 46 12.23 -12.24 -1.66
N GLY A 47 11.10 -12.68 -1.11
CA GLY A 47 10.60 -12.31 0.21
C GLY A 47 11.56 -12.66 1.33
N ARG A 48 12.37 -13.71 1.16
CA ARG A 48 13.48 -14.01 2.07
C ARG A 48 14.53 -12.91 2.13
N GLU A 49 14.97 -12.38 0.98
CA GLU A 49 15.96 -11.31 0.90
C GLU A 49 15.39 -10.00 1.45
N ILE A 50 14.13 -9.70 1.11
CA ILE A 50 13.39 -8.58 1.65
C ILE A 50 13.31 -8.68 3.18
N ALA A 51 12.95 -9.84 3.73
CA ALA A 51 12.88 -10.05 5.17
C ALA A 51 14.24 -9.88 5.87
N MET A 52 15.35 -10.31 5.24
CA MET A 52 16.69 -10.06 5.78
C MET A 52 17.01 -8.56 5.82
N LYS A 53 16.78 -7.84 4.70
CA LYS A 53 16.96 -6.37 4.65
C LYS A 53 16.09 -5.64 5.67
N MET A 54 14.83 -6.04 5.81
CA MET A 54 13.90 -5.48 6.81
C MET A 54 14.41 -5.71 8.24
N ARG A 55 14.97 -6.89 8.53
CA ARG A 55 15.52 -7.19 9.86
C ARG A 55 16.75 -6.36 10.17
N GLU A 56 17.64 -6.16 9.20
CA GLU A 56 18.83 -5.32 9.36
C GLU A 56 18.47 -3.85 9.65
N MET A 57 17.41 -3.34 9.02
CA MET A 57 16.97 -1.96 9.22
C MET A 57 16.06 -1.76 10.43
N LEU A 58 15.59 -2.83 11.08
CA LEU A 58 14.66 -2.74 12.20
C LEU A 58 15.25 -2.03 13.42
N THR A 59 16.56 -2.16 13.62
CA THR A 59 17.30 -1.56 14.74
C THR A 59 17.88 -0.19 14.42
N THR A 60 17.77 0.26 13.17
CA THR A 60 18.37 1.51 12.71
C THR A 60 17.47 2.67 13.10
N GLU A 61 18.04 3.67 13.78
CA GLU A 61 17.36 4.92 14.10
C GLU A 61 17.30 5.84 12.88
N ASN A 62 16.21 6.60 12.77
CA ASN A 62 16.00 7.56 11.68
C ASN A 62 16.82 8.84 11.93
N ARG A 63 17.94 8.99 11.22
CA ARG A 63 18.87 10.12 11.47
C ARG A 63 18.28 11.43 10.96
N LEU A 64 17.44 11.41 9.92
CA LEU A 64 16.72 12.58 9.43
C LEU A 64 15.73 13.11 10.48
N GLN A 65 15.05 12.23 11.21
CA GLN A 65 14.21 12.61 12.33
C GLN A 65 15.03 13.33 13.40
N GLU A 66 16.20 12.78 13.76
CA GLU A 66 17.10 13.38 14.75
C GLU A 66 17.63 14.75 14.26
N ARG A 67 18.01 14.84 12.99
CA ARG A 67 18.45 16.09 12.35
C ARG A 67 17.36 17.15 12.38
N LEU A 68 16.12 16.80 12.02
CA LEU A 68 15.00 17.75 12.04
C LEU A 68 14.63 18.16 13.47
N ALA A 69 14.77 17.24 14.45
CA ALA A 69 14.52 17.54 15.86
C ALA A 69 15.48 18.62 16.41
N LYS A 70 16.75 18.63 15.99
CA LYS A 70 17.75 19.64 16.37
C LYS A 70 17.36 21.06 15.96
N HIS A 71 16.50 21.20 14.95
CA HIS A 71 16.01 22.48 14.47
C HIS A 71 14.57 22.78 14.89
N THR A 72 14.11 22.24 16.02
CA THR A 72 12.80 22.56 16.60
C THR A 72 12.96 23.65 17.66
N GLY A 73 12.34 24.83 17.46
CA GLY A 73 12.38 25.95 18.42
C GLY A 73 13.02 27.23 17.87
N THR A 74 13.93 27.84 18.64
CA THR A 74 14.57 29.14 18.31
C THR A 74 15.39 29.11 17.01
N THR A 75 15.87 27.93 16.60
CA THR A 75 16.62 27.71 15.35
C THR A 75 15.75 26.95 14.34
N SER A 76 14.47 27.33 14.24
CA SER A 76 13.54 26.70 13.31
C SER A 76 14.00 26.83 11.87
N LEU A 77 14.01 25.71 11.16
CA LEU A 77 14.15 25.72 9.71
C LEU A 77 13.03 26.56 9.10
N TYR A 78 13.39 27.41 8.15
CA TYR A 78 12.43 28.18 7.37
C TYR A 78 12.12 27.41 6.07
N TRP A 79 10.83 27.30 5.77
CA TRP A 79 10.34 26.51 4.64
C TRP A 79 9.50 27.40 3.74
N SER A 80 9.85 27.46 2.46
CA SER A 80 9.11 28.19 1.45
C SER A 80 8.31 27.22 0.58
N LYS A 81 7.08 27.60 0.21
CA LYS A 81 6.24 26.79 -0.68
C LYS A 81 6.68 27.00 -2.13
N HIS A 82 6.81 25.91 -2.86
CA HIS A 82 7.17 25.89 -4.27
C HIS A 82 6.23 24.99 -5.05
N ASN A 83 5.98 25.38 -6.28
CA ASN A 83 5.43 24.49 -7.29
C ASN A 83 6.54 23.53 -7.76
N THR A 84 6.20 22.26 -7.93
CA THR A 84 7.13 21.25 -8.45
C THR A 84 7.66 21.54 -9.84
N ALA A 85 6.94 22.32 -10.66
CA ALA A 85 7.42 22.75 -11.99
C ALA A 85 8.73 23.58 -11.93
N ASN A 86 8.94 24.32 -10.83
CA ASN A 86 10.11 25.19 -10.66
C ASN A 86 11.23 24.56 -9.83
N PHE A 87 11.10 23.28 -9.48
CA PHE A 87 12.04 22.59 -8.60
C PHE A 87 12.65 21.37 -9.28
N GLN A 88 13.99 21.34 -9.37
CA GLN A 88 14.72 20.25 -9.98
C GLN A 88 15.04 19.16 -8.96
N PHE A 89 14.23 18.10 -8.95
CA PHE A 89 14.47 16.88 -8.19
C PHE A 89 15.23 15.84 -9.04
N PRO A 90 15.99 14.87 -8.49
CA PRO A 90 16.65 13.87 -9.31
C PRO A 90 15.64 12.83 -9.84
N PRO A 91 15.82 12.30 -11.06
CA PRO A 91 14.91 11.29 -11.61
C PRO A 91 14.99 9.99 -10.79
N LEU A 92 13.85 9.33 -10.60
CA LEU A 92 13.74 8.04 -9.93
C LEU A 92 13.01 7.05 -10.85
N THR A 93 13.31 5.76 -10.72
CA THR A 93 12.52 4.71 -11.37
C THR A 93 11.45 4.17 -10.41
N GLU A 94 10.38 3.58 -10.96
CA GLU A 94 9.38 2.87 -10.15
C GLU A 94 10.02 1.74 -9.32
N GLU A 95 11.02 1.06 -9.89
CA GLU A 95 11.78 0.00 -9.22
C GLU A 95 12.53 0.53 -7.99
N ASN A 96 13.17 1.71 -8.09
CA ASN A 96 13.83 2.33 -6.94
C ASN A 96 12.87 2.61 -5.78
N ILE A 97 11.62 2.97 -6.09
CA ILE A 97 10.59 3.16 -5.07
C ILE A 97 10.12 1.80 -4.53
N ARG A 98 9.87 0.82 -5.40
CA ARG A 98 9.37 -0.51 -5.03
C ARG A 98 10.32 -1.24 -4.08
N ASP A 99 11.62 -1.13 -4.33
CA ASP A 99 12.66 -1.72 -3.49
C ASP A 99 12.66 -1.13 -2.08
N ARG A 100 12.46 0.20 -1.96
CA ARG A 100 12.42 0.90 -0.67
C ARG A 100 11.09 0.76 0.06
N THR A 101 9.99 0.53 -0.65
CA THR A 101 8.68 0.27 -0.05
C THR A 101 8.46 -1.18 0.34
N PHE A 102 9.35 -2.09 -0.07
CA PHE A 102 9.19 -3.54 0.05
C PHE A 102 7.87 -4.03 -0.55
N GLY A 103 7.53 -3.50 -1.73
CA GLY A 103 6.38 -3.96 -2.52
C GLY A 103 5.44 -2.86 -3.01
N SER A 104 4.46 -3.27 -3.81
CA SER A 104 3.59 -2.38 -4.61
C SER A 104 2.44 -1.73 -3.82
N TYR A 105 2.14 -2.19 -2.61
CA TYR A 105 1.02 -1.67 -1.82
C TYR A 105 1.16 -0.17 -1.53
N GLN A 106 2.33 0.26 -1.08
CA GLN A 106 2.58 1.66 -0.74
C GLN A 106 2.51 2.56 -1.97
N ILE A 107 3.00 2.09 -3.12
CA ILE A 107 2.91 2.78 -4.41
C ILE A 107 1.44 2.98 -4.81
N ARG A 108 0.60 1.95 -4.66
CA ARG A 108 -0.84 2.07 -4.93
C ARG A 108 -1.51 3.07 -3.99
N MET A 109 -1.15 3.08 -2.71
CA MET A 109 -1.67 4.05 -1.74
C MET A 109 -1.21 5.48 -2.02
N ALA A 110 0.03 5.64 -2.48
CA ALA A 110 0.62 6.94 -2.79
C ALA A 110 -0.23 7.76 -3.77
N LYS A 111 -0.81 7.11 -4.78
CA LYS A 111 -1.69 7.77 -5.78
C LYS A 111 -2.84 8.54 -5.12
N PHE A 112 -3.50 7.96 -4.12
CA PHE A 112 -4.60 8.62 -3.41
C PHE A 112 -4.13 9.84 -2.63
N TYR A 113 -2.96 9.75 -1.99
CA TYR A 113 -2.36 10.87 -1.28
C TYR A 113 -1.95 12.02 -2.21
N ILE A 114 -1.44 11.70 -3.40
CA ILE A 114 -1.10 12.71 -4.40
C ILE A 114 -2.37 13.45 -4.87
N ILE A 115 -3.43 12.70 -5.22
CA ILE A 115 -4.71 13.27 -5.66
C ILE A 115 -5.30 14.18 -4.58
N GLU A 116 -5.35 13.71 -3.34
CA GLU A 116 -5.90 14.48 -2.23
C GLU A 116 -5.08 15.74 -1.96
N HIS A 117 -3.75 15.65 -2.06
CA HIS A 117 -2.85 16.78 -1.91
C HIS A 117 -3.09 17.88 -2.96
N ILE A 118 -3.27 17.48 -4.23
CA ILE A 118 -3.58 18.40 -5.34
C ILE A 118 -4.98 19.01 -5.20
N ARG A 119 -5.96 18.25 -4.70
CA ARG A 119 -7.30 18.79 -4.43
C ARG A 119 -7.27 19.87 -3.35
N GLN A 120 -6.46 19.69 -2.32
CA GLN A 120 -6.35 20.64 -1.21
C GLN A 120 -5.54 21.89 -1.54
N SER A 121 -4.72 21.88 -2.59
CA SER A 121 -4.03 23.07 -3.10
C SER A 121 -4.92 23.95 -3.96
N GLN A 122 -6.16 23.54 -4.27
CA GLN A 122 -7.17 24.37 -4.93
C GLN A 122 -7.62 25.50 -4.00
N THR A 123 -6.98 26.67 -4.12
CA THR A 123 -7.44 27.89 -3.45
C THR A 123 -7.92 28.97 -4.41
N ASN A 124 -7.58 28.91 -5.69
CA ASN A 124 -8.08 29.80 -6.74
C ASN A 124 -8.18 28.99 -8.06
N GLU A 125 -9.13 29.33 -8.93
CA GLU A 125 -9.59 28.54 -10.10
C GLU A 125 -8.56 28.32 -11.22
N GLU A 126 -7.27 28.60 -11.00
CA GLU A 126 -6.22 28.50 -12.00
C GLU A 126 -5.12 27.57 -11.49
N GLU A 127 -5.15 26.35 -12.04
CA GLU A 127 -4.14 25.28 -12.01
C GLU A 127 -4.06 24.36 -10.77
N MET A 128 -4.22 23.06 -11.03
CA MET A 128 -4.07 21.97 -10.06
C MET A 128 -2.60 21.58 -9.93
N GLU A 129 -1.91 22.15 -8.94
CA GLU A 129 -0.48 21.92 -8.76
C GLU A 129 -0.16 21.20 -7.45
N PHE A 130 0.84 20.32 -7.49
CA PHE A 130 1.35 19.65 -6.31
C PHE A 130 2.33 20.59 -5.59
N LEU A 131 1.96 21.06 -4.40
CA LEU A 131 2.79 21.99 -3.64
C LEU A 131 3.81 21.24 -2.76
N VAL A 132 5.08 21.65 -2.84
CA VAL A 132 6.14 21.19 -1.94
C VAL A 132 6.70 22.35 -1.13
N GLU A 133 7.41 22.03 -0.06
CA GLU A 133 8.12 22.98 0.78
C GLU A 133 9.62 22.69 0.70
N LEU A 134 10.41 23.69 0.33
CA LEU A 134 11.87 23.63 0.29
C LEU A 134 12.46 24.34 1.51
N CYS A 135 13.53 23.77 2.07
CA CYS A 135 14.18 24.35 3.22
C CYS A 135 15.20 25.41 2.79
N ASN A 136 15.07 26.63 3.32
CA ASN A 136 16.07 27.66 3.06
C ASN A 136 17.42 27.22 3.65
N LYS A 137 18.50 27.40 2.87
CA LYS A 137 19.89 27.03 3.21
C LYS A 137 20.16 25.51 3.29
N HIS A 138 19.18 24.67 2.98
CA HIS A 138 19.31 23.22 2.94
C HIS A 138 18.65 22.69 1.67
N ASP A 139 19.39 22.80 0.57
CA ASP A 139 18.94 22.41 -0.77
C ASP A 139 18.82 20.88 -0.91
N ASP A 140 19.32 20.13 0.08
CA ASP A 140 19.20 18.69 0.21
C ASP A 140 17.86 18.24 0.81
N LEU A 141 16.96 19.16 1.20
CA LEU A 141 15.70 18.85 1.89
C LEU A 141 14.47 19.33 1.12
N VAL A 142 13.54 18.40 0.89
CA VAL A 142 12.20 18.69 0.38
C VAL A 142 11.15 18.03 1.25
N ARG A 143 10.00 18.68 1.45
CA ARG A 143 8.87 18.08 2.16
C ARG A 143 7.52 18.42 1.56
N ALA A 144 6.52 17.61 1.90
CA ALA A 144 5.12 17.87 1.60
C ALA A 144 4.23 17.58 2.82
N ARG A 145 3.06 18.23 2.86
CA ARG A 145 2.08 18.09 3.94
C ARG A 145 0.85 17.35 3.45
N PHE A 146 0.70 16.09 3.86
CA PHE A 146 -0.43 15.26 3.51
C PHE A 146 -1.52 15.29 4.59
N GLN A 147 -2.78 15.27 4.17
CA GLN A 147 -3.90 15.15 5.09
C GLN A 147 -3.97 13.74 5.71
N SER A 148 -4.26 13.66 7.00
CA SER A 148 -4.55 12.38 7.65
C SER A 148 -5.88 11.82 7.15
N ARG A 149 -5.88 10.54 6.79
CA ARG A 149 -7.10 9.80 6.42
C ARG A 149 -8.08 9.61 7.59
N HIS A 150 -7.62 9.81 8.82
CA HIS A 150 -8.39 9.58 10.04
C HIS A 150 -8.87 10.87 10.70
N SER A 151 -8.43 12.04 10.21
CA SER A 151 -8.80 13.32 10.79
C SER A 151 -8.53 14.46 9.81
N ASN A 152 -9.52 15.32 9.59
CA ASN A 152 -9.40 16.50 8.73
C ASN A 152 -8.54 17.62 9.37
N ASN A 153 -8.30 17.58 10.68
CA ASN A 153 -7.50 18.60 11.36
C ASN A 153 -6.01 18.21 11.48
N LYS A 154 -5.65 16.97 11.14
CA LYS A 154 -4.28 16.46 11.31
C LYS A 154 -3.58 16.34 9.97
N LYS A 155 -2.44 17.01 9.82
CA LYS A 155 -1.55 16.85 8.66
C LYS A 155 -0.28 16.10 9.05
N HIS A 156 0.17 15.21 8.17
CA HIS A 156 1.43 14.51 8.25
C HIS A 156 2.45 15.20 7.35
N ILE A 157 3.64 15.46 7.89
CA ILE A 157 4.74 16.07 7.16
C ILE A 157 5.65 14.94 6.71
N ALA A 158 5.85 14.83 5.40
CA ALA A 158 6.73 13.87 4.75
C ALA A 158 7.95 14.62 4.26
N THR A 159 9.13 14.32 4.81
CA THR A 159 10.40 14.98 4.47
C THR A 159 11.37 13.97 3.88
N VAL A 160 12.09 14.38 2.84
CA VAL A 160 13.09 13.59 2.14
C VAL A 160 14.39 14.38 2.11
N GLN A 161 15.48 13.70 2.43
CA GLN A 161 16.83 14.15 2.19
C GLN A 161 17.35 13.49 0.90
N PHE A 162 17.89 14.30 -0.01
CA PHE A 162 18.35 13.83 -1.31
C PHE A 162 19.63 14.55 -1.76
N ASP A 163 20.32 13.95 -2.72
CA ASP A 163 21.52 14.48 -3.36
C ASP A 163 21.43 14.26 -4.87
N ASN A 164 21.38 15.36 -5.62
CA ASN A 164 21.27 15.36 -7.09
C ASN A 164 22.51 14.79 -7.80
N HIS A 165 23.64 14.64 -7.10
CA HIS A 165 24.90 14.19 -7.70
C HIS A 165 25.13 12.68 -7.55
N LYS A 166 24.31 11.97 -6.77
CA LYS A 166 24.44 10.52 -6.55
C LYS A 166 23.62 9.70 -7.55
N GLN A 167 24.12 8.51 -7.90
CA GLN A 167 23.36 7.52 -8.67
C GLN A 167 22.11 7.03 -7.93
N GLN A 168 22.21 6.89 -6.60
CA GLN A 168 21.08 6.67 -5.70
C GLN A 168 20.84 7.97 -4.93
N PRO A 169 19.93 8.83 -5.42
CA PRO A 169 19.87 10.20 -4.92
C PRO A 169 19.10 10.35 -3.61
N ILE A 170 18.39 9.33 -3.13
CA ILE A 170 17.61 9.40 -1.89
C ILE A 170 18.47 8.88 -0.73
N ASP A 171 18.86 9.79 0.16
CA ASP A 171 19.67 9.45 1.32
C ASP A 171 18.78 8.95 2.47
N GLU A 172 17.85 9.78 2.94
CA GLU A 172 17.01 9.49 4.10
C GLU A 172 15.60 10.06 3.95
N TRP A 173 14.65 9.53 4.73
CA TRP A 173 13.26 10.00 4.72
C TRP A 173 12.64 9.94 6.12
N TYR A 174 11.69 10.83 6.40
CA TYR A 174 10.98 10.83 7.67
C TYR A 174 9.57 11.38 7.50
N CYS A 175 8.58 10.68 8.07
CA CYS A 175 7.21 11.16 8.13
C CYS A 175 6.71 11.28 9.56
N THR A 176 5.95 12.34 9.86
CA THR A 176 5.35 12.55 11.20
C THR A 176 4.09 11.69 11.46
N CYS A 177 3.82 10.68 10.62
CA CYS A 177 2.78 9.69 10.92
C CYS A 177 3.28 8.67 11.96
N SER A 178 2.36 7.91 12.57
CA SER A 178 2.69 6.97 13.64
C SER A 178 3.72 5.90 13.25
N ALA A 179 3.82 5.58 11.97
CA ALA A 179 4.79 4.62 11.43
C ALA A 179 5.95 5.29 10.68
N GLY A 180 5.99 6.62 10.61
CA GLY A 180 6.87 7.34 9.68
C GLY A 180 8.30 7.56 10.17
N ALA A 181 8.59 7.18 11.42
CA ALA A 181 9.93 7.09 12.00
C ALA A 181 10.65 5.76 11.65
N ARG A 182 9.96 4.82 11.01
CA ARG A 182 10.53 3.51 10.69
C ARG A 182 11.41 3.62 9.45
N GLU A 183 12.62 3.08 9.54
CA GLU A 183 13.51 2.85 8.38
C GLU A 183 13.07 1.65 7.55
N VAL A 184 12.32 0.72 8.16
CA VAL A 184 11.81 -0.47 7.48
C VAL A 184 10.57 -0.15 6.67
N GLY A 185 10.74 -0.06 5.36
CA GLY A 185 9.65 0.06 4.40
C GLY A 185 9.07 1.47 4.39
N MET A 186 9.24 2.14 3.28
CA MET A 186 8.77 3.51 3.11
C MET A 186 7.23 3.60 3.19
N TYR A 187 6.74 4.53 4.03
CA TYR A 187 5.29 4.74 4.19
C TYR A 187 4.68 5.48 2.99
N SER A 188 3.37 5.34 2.80
CA SER A 188 2.64 5.89 1.65
C SER A 188 2.79 7.40 1.43
N HIS A 189 3.01 8.20 2.49
CA HIS A 189 3.22 9.65 2.37
C HIS A 189 4.59 9.99 1.74
N ILE A 190 5.66 9.33 2.18
CA ILE A 190 7.00 9.50 1.57
C ILE A 190 6.97 8.98 0.13
N THR A 191 6.34 7.81 -0.06
CA THR A 191 6.16 7.21 -1.38
C THR A 191 5.44 8.17 -2.33
N ALA A 192 4.38 8.84 -1.87
CA ALA A 192 3.67 9.86 -2.64
C ALA A 192 4.55 11.03 -3.05
N LEU A 193 5.35 11.56 -2.12
CA LEU A 193 6.28 12.64 -2.39
C LEU A 193 7.33 12.24 -3.44
N LEU A 194 8.00 11.10 -3.25
CA LEU A 194 9.02 10.62 -4.19
C LEU A 194 8.44 10.25 -5.55
N TRP A 195 7.27 9.62 -5.58
CA TRP A 195 6.63 9.24 -6.83
C TRP A 195 6.31 10.46 -7.68
N HIS A 196 5.74 11.51 -7.08
CA HIS A 196 5.40 12.73 -7.80
C HIS A 196 6.65 13.49 -8.24
N LEU A 197 7.67 13.60 -7.37
CA LEU A 197 8.89 14.38 -7.67
C LEU A 197 9.87 13.68 -8.62
N GLY A 198 10.04 12.36 -8.50
CA GLY A 198 11.11 11.61 -9.15
C GLY A 198 10.67 10.73 -10.31
N VAL A 199 9.54 10.03 -10.14
CA VAL A 199 9.06 9.04 -11.14
C VAL A 199 8.14 9.69 -12.17
N ASN A 200 7.18 10.50 -11.73
CA ASN A 200 6.18 11.10 -12.60
C ASN A 200 6.31 12.63 -12.62
N LYS A 201 7.48 13.12 -13.03
CA LYS A 201 7.85 14.54 -13.09
C LYS A 201 6.93 15.47 -13.89
N ALA A 202 5.81 14.99 -14.43
CA ALA A 202 4.89 15.82 -15.19
C ALA A 202 3.44 15.31 -15.08
N VAL A 203 2.56 16.25 -14.76
CA VAL A 203 1.12 16.32 -15.07
C VAL A 203 0.32 15.03 -14.83
N ILE A 204 -0.38 14.99 -13.70
CA ILE A 204 -1.55 14.12 -13.59
C ILE A 204 -2.60 14.72 -14.52
N SER A 205 -2.83 14.12 -15.70
CA SER A 205 -3.94 14.50 -16.56
C SER A 205 -5.24 14.45 -15.76
N THR A 206 -5.85 15.62 -15.56
CA THR A 206 -7.12 15.80 -14.87
C THR A 206 -8.32 15.41 -15.74
N ASP A 207 -8.09 15.15 -17.02
CA ASP A 207 -9.10 14.79 -18.02
C ASP A 207 -9.81 13.46 -17.74
N ASN A 208 -9.24 12.62 -16.87
CA ASN A 208 -9.88 11.42 -16.39
C ASN A 208 -9.96 11.46 -14.86
N HIS A 209 -11.08 11.97 -14.37
CA HIS A 209 -11.40 12.08 -12.95
C HIS A 209 -10.94 10.80 -12.20
N PRO A 210 -10.11 10.92 -11.15
CA PRO A 210 -9.45 9.78 -10.51
C PRO A 210 -10.41 8.81 -9.80
N LEU A 211 -11.69 9.19 -9.66
CA LEU A 211 -12.79 8.34 -9.18
C LEU A 211 -13.79 7.95 -10.29
N SER A 212 -13.40 8.04 -11.57
CA SER A 212 -14.20 7.40 -12.62
C SER A 212 -14.38 5.93 -12.24
N ALA A 213 -15.64 5.51 -12.13
CA ALA A 213 -16.02 4.13 -11.79
C ALA A 213 -15.25 3.13 -12.65
N SER A 214 -14.97 3.47 -13.90
CA SER A 214 -14.20 2.68 -14.86
C SER A 214 -12.76 2.39 -14.40
N ARG A 215 -12.09 3.33 -13.70
CA ARG A 215 -10.73 3.13 -13.17
C ARG A 215 -10.70 2.32 -11.88
N LEU A 216 -11.70 2.50 -11.01
CA LEU A 216 -11.85 1.69 -9.80
C LEU A 216 -12.13 0.22 -10.15
N ILE A 217 -13.02 -0.02 -11.12
CA ILE A 217 -13.35 -1.36 -11.64
C ILE A 217 -12.10 -2.02 -12.23
N LYS A 218 -11.29 -1.30 -13.02
CA LYS A 218 -10.05 -1.84 -13.59
C LYS A 218 -9.01 -2.23 -12.53
N ALA A 219 -8.89 -1.47 -11.43
CA ALA A 219 -7.99 -1.79 -10.33
C ALA A 219 -8.48 -2.97 -9.46
N ILE A 220 -9.80 -3.19 -9.37
CA ILE A 220 -10.39 -4.35 -8.70
C ILE A 220 -10.21 -5.61 -9.55
N ASN A 221 -10.37 -5.52 -10.88
CA ASN A 221 -10.29 -6.66 -11.79
C ASN A 221 -8.87 -7.26 -11.89
N ASP A 222 -7.84 -6.43 -11.71
CA ASP A 222 -6.43 -6.90 -11.68
C ASP A 222 -6.10 -7.68 -10.38
N SER A 223 -6.99 -7.62 -9.37
CA SER A 223 -6.82 -8.30 -8.08
C SER A 223 -7.44 -9.70 -8.04
N THR A 224 -8.11 -10.15 -9.12
CA THR A 224 -8.90 -11.39 -9.14
C THR A 224 -8.32 -12.52 -10.00
N HIS A 225 -7.09 -12.42 -10.50
CA HIS A 225 -6.44 -13.57 -11.14
C HIS A 225 -5.98 -14.60 -10.08
N PHE A 226 -6.92 -15.40 -9.59
CA PHE A 226 -6.62 -16.77 -9.19
C PHE A 226 -6.30 -17.52 -10.49
N SER A 227 -5.10 -18.08 -10.59
CA SER A 227 -4.76 -19.00 -11.65
C SER A 227 -5.65 -20.25 -11.50
N GLU A 228 -6.74 -20.31 -12.27
CA GLU A 228 -7.43 -21.56 -12.55
C GLU A 228 -6.51 -22.40 -13.41
N ASN A 229 -5.67 -23.22 -12.76
CA ASN A 229 -4.97 -24.29 -13.42
C ASN A 229 -4.80 -25.44 -12.43
N ASP A 230 -5.93 -26.01 -12.01
CA ASP A 230 -5.98 -27.37 -11.48
C ASP A 230 -6.71 -28.22 -12.51
N SER A 231 -5.91 -28.85 -13.37
CA SER A 231 -6.31 -30.00 -14.17
C SER A 231 -6.63 -31.16 -13.24
N ASN A 232 -7.91 -31.35 -12.90
CA ASN A 232 -8.38 -32.60 -12.32
C ASN A 232 -8.91 -33.49 -13.45
N SER A 233 -8.00 -34.30 -13.97
CA SER A 233 -8.33 -35.60 -14.56
C SER A 233 -8.58 -36.54 -13.37
N ASP A 234 -9.81 -37.03 -13.25
CA ASP A 234 -10.13 -38.23 -12.48
C ASP A 234 -11.22 -38.99 -13.24
N ASP A 235 -10.78 -39.95 -14.04
CA ASP A 235 -11.55 -41.16 -14.35
C ASP A 235 -11.58 -42.03 -13.09
N ASP A 236 -12.76 -42.35 -12.55
CA ASP A 236 -13.08 -43.73 -12.17
C ASP A 236 -14.59 -43.94 -11.96
N ALA A 237 -15.02 -45.14 -12.32
CA ALA A 237 -16.38 -45.62 -12.42
C ALA A 237 -16.93 -46.16 -11.09
N SER A 238 -18.26 -46.16 -10.93
CA SER A 238 -19.06 -47.41 -10.86
C SER A 238 -20.50 -47.20 -10.37
N ALA A 239 -21.39 -47.74 -11.19
CA ALA A 239 -22.73 -48.30 -10.97
C ALA A 239 -23.35 -48.25 -9.55
N LEU A 240 -24.61 -47.79 -9.51
CA LEU A 240 -25.72 -48.52 -8.87
C LEU A 240 -27.00 -48.31 -9.69
N ASN A 241 -27.47 -49.39 -10.33
CA ASN A 241 -28.85 -49.57 -10.76
C ASN A 241 -29.75 -49.62 -9.52
N ASP A 242 -30.95 -49.05 -9.61
CA ASP A 242 -32.14 -49.88 -9.40
C ASP A 242 -33.37 -49.30 -10.11
N SER A 243 -34.10 -50.23 -10.69
CA SER A 243 -35.26 -50.13 -11.56
C SER A 243 -36.58 -49.88 -10.83
N ASP A 244 -37.58 -49.40 -11.57
CA ASP A 244 -38.94 -49.98 -11.70
C ASP A 244 -39.76 -49.04 -12.62
N THR A 245 -40.00 -49.39 -13.89
CA THR A 245 -41.22 -50.05 -14.46
C THR A 245 -42.54 -49.38 -14.07
N ASN A 246 -43.55 -49.09 -14.91
CA ASN A 246 -43.95 -49.53 -16.26
C ASN A 246 -45.19 -48.67 -16.67
N ASN A 247 -45.33 -48.29 -17.95
CA ASN A 247 -46.45 -48.58 -18.89
C ASN A 247 -47.01 -47.23 -19.42
N SER A 248 -47.44 -47.04 -20.67
CA SER A 248 -47.90 -47.95 -21.73
C SER A 248 -47.77 -47.27 -23.11
N GLU A 249 -47.56 -48.09 -24.14
CA GLU A 249 -47.59 -47.78 -25.57
C GLU A 249 -49.02 -47.59 -26.11
N ASP A 250 -49.08 -47.34 -27.42
CA ASP A 250 -50.20 -47.35 -28.39
C ASP A 250 -50.78 -45.95 -28.72
N ASP A 251 -50.92 -45.51 -29.98
CA ASP A 251 -50.88 -46.24 -31.25
C ASP A 251 -50.69 -45.26 -32.42
N LEU A 252 -50.13 -45.77 -33.52
CA LEU A 252 -49.97 -45.10 -34.81
C LEU A 252 -51.21 -45.34 -35.69
N SER A 253 -51.80 -44.27 -36.23
CA SER A 253 -52.46 -44.26 -37.55
C SER A 253 -52.51 -42.84 -38.11
#